data_AF-A0A1G9EFU9-F1
#
_entry.id   AF-A0A1G9EFU9-F1
#
_cell.length_a   1.000
_cell.length_b   1.000
_cell.length_c   1.000
_cell.angle_alpha   90.00
_cell.angle_beta   90.00
_cell.angle_gamma   90.00
#
_symmetry.space_group_name_H-M   'P 1'
#
loop_
_entity.id
_entity.type
_entity.pdbx_description
1 polymer ?
#
loop_
_entity_poly.entity_id
_entity_poly.type
_entity_poly.pdbx_seq_one_letter_code
_entity_poly.pdbx_strand_id
1 'polypeptide(L)'
;MAAVLIAGADEDAEIARRLVLAGHTVRFAPLDGASAGSLDSLDVLVNTGGAAQETFEGAVESAARVLQTYLPLLRRSAVVVNVSGPRDSPSAAAVNIVTVQYAKAFPRMRINAVEQDAGAVVRMAQVGQDGPTGGYFDATGARPW
;
A
#
# COMPACT_ATOMS: atom_id res chain seq x y z
N MET A 1 12.71 -11.44 -7.61
CA MET A 1 12.71 -10.03 -8.05
C MET A 1 11.27 -9.67 -8.36
N ALA A 2 10.73 -8.63 -7.73
CA ALA A 2 9.34 -8.21 -7.89
C ALA A 2 9.30 -6.76 -8.39
N ALA A 3 8.32 -6.42 -9.23
CA ALA A 3 8.04 -5.05 -9.65
C ALA A 3 7.21 -4.34 -8.57
N VAL A 4 7.82 -3.34 -7.92
CA VAL A 4 7.20 -2.56 -6.84
C VAL A 4 6.93 -1.13 -7.33
N LEU A 5 5.72 -0.66 -7.10
CA LEU A 5 5.35 0.73 -7.29
C LEU A 5 5.06 1.38 -5.94
N ILE A 6 5.69 2.51 -5.65
CA ILE A 6 5.34 3.40 -4.54
C ILE A 6 4.53 4.55 -5.14
N ALA A 7 3.26 4.67 -4.73
CA ALA A 7 2.33 5.63 -5.30
C ALA A 7 1.68 6.49 -4.21
N GLY A 8 1.71 7.82 -4.39
CA GLY A 8 1.10 8.76 -3.45
C GLY A 8 1.75 10.13 -3.46
N ALA A 9 1.61 10.85 -2.33
CA ALA A 9 2.04 12.24 -2.19
C ALA A 9 3.55 12.36 -1.89
N ASP A 10 4.11 11.39 -1.17
CA ASP A 10 5.51 11.41 -0.72
C ASP A 10 6.33 10.30 -1.37
N GLU A 11 7.46 10.68 -1.97
CA GLU A 11 8.52 9.77 -2.39
C GLU A 11 9.29 9.30 -1.15
N ASP A 12 8.84 8.18 -0.57
CA ASP A 12 9.43 7.66 0.66
C ASP A 12 10.78 6.96 0.38
N ALA A 13 11.86 7.76 0.38
CA ALA A 13 13.19 7.37 -0.06
C ALA A 13 13.78 6.20 0.74
N GLU A 14 13.46 6.08 2.03
CA GLU A 14 13.95 4.98 2.86
C GLU A 14 13.24 3.67 2.53
N ILE A 15 11.92 3.68 2.33
CA ILE A 15 11.16 2.51 1.89
C ILE A 15 11.71 2.02 0.55
N ALA A 16 11.90 2.93 -0.39
CA ALA A 16 12.45 2.61 -1.71
C ALA A 16 13.87 2.02 -1.60
N ARG A 17 14.76 2.66 -0.83
CA ARG A 17 16.12 2.18 -0.61
C ARG A 17 16.13 0.75 -0.06
N ARG A 18 15.31 0.45 0.94
CA ARG A 18 15.25 -0.88 1.57
C ARG A 18 14.67 -1.94 0.62
N LEU A 19 13.67 -1.60 -0.17
CA LEU A 19 13.12 -2.51 -1.19
C LEU A 19 14.12 -2.79 -2.33
N VAL A 20 14.89 -1.79 -2.76
CA VAL A 20 15.98 -1.98 -3.73
C VAL A 20 17.08 -2.87 -3.15
N LEU A 21 17.49 -2.65 -1.89
CA LEU A 21 18.45 -3.51 -1.20
C LEU A 21 17.95 -4.95 -1.02
N ALA A 22 16.63 -5.15 -0.94
CA ALA A 22 16.00 -6.46 -0.94
C ALA A 22 15.87 -7.10 -2.34
N GLY A 23 16.37 -6.45 -3.39
CA GLY A 23 16.42 -6.98 -4.76
C GLY A 23 15.14 -6.78 -5.57
N HIS A 24 14.31 -5.79 -5.19
CA HIS A 24 13.13 -5.39 -5.96
C HIS A 24 13.45 -4.25 -6.95
N THR A 25 12.70 -4.21 -8.05
CA THR A 25 12.69 -3.04 -8.93
C THR A 25 11.63 -2.07 -8.44
N VAL A 26 12.04 -0.89 -7.98
CA VAL A 26 11.15 0.12 -7.40
C VAL A 26 10.95 1.27 -8.37
N ARG A 27 9.69 1.71 -8.52
CA ARG A 27 9.32 2.92 -9.25
C ARG A 27 8.44 3.79 -8.36
N PHE A 28 8.44 5.09 -8.64
CA PHE A 28 7.54 6.05 -8.01
C PHE A 28 6.49 6.51 -9.01
N ALA A 29 5.29 6.80 -8.53
CA ALA A 29 4.29 7.48 -9.32
C ALA A 29 3.44 8.44 -8.48
N PRO A 30 3.03 9.58 -9.06
CA PRO A 30 2.14 10.53 -8.42
C PRO A 30 0.72 9.95 -8.23
N LEU A 31 -0.05 10.60 -7.35
CA LEU A 31 -1.46 10.28 -7.05
C LEU A 31 -2.37 10.24 -8.29
N ASP A 32 -2.07 11.05 -9.30
CA ASP A 32 -2.88 11.21 -10.51
C ASP A 32 -2.57 10.16 -11.60
N GLY A 33 -1.62 9.26 -11.37
CA GLY A 33 -1.33 8.16 -12.29
C GLY A 33 -0.52 8.54 -13.52
N ALA A 34 -0.08 9.80 -13.65
CA ALA A 34 0.58 10.31 -14.86
C ALA A 34 1.86 9.54 -15.25
N SER A 35 2.51 8.87 -14.29
CA SER A 35 3.76 8.12 -14.49
C SER A 35 3.57 6.59 -14.63
N ALA A 36 2.33 6.10 -14.62
CA ALA A 36 2.02 4.67 -14.67
C ALA A 36 2.23 4.02 -16.07
N GLY A 37 2.22 4.84 -17.12
CA GLY A 37 2.01 4.41 -18.52
C GLY A 37 3.06 3.51 -19.16
N SER A 38 4.12 3.11 -18.43
CA SER A 38 5.18 2.20 -18.91
C SER A 38 5.18 0.82 -18.24
N LEU A 39 4.27 0.55 -17.30
CA LEU A 39 4.27 -0.68 -16.52
C LEU A 39 3.26 -1.69 -17.07
N ASP A 40 3.75 -2.87 -17.48
CA ASP A 40 2.89 -3.96 -17.98
C ASP A 40 2.19 -4.72 -16.85
N SER A 41 2.86 -4.89 -15.70
CA SER A 41 2.29 -5.55 -14.52
C SER A 41 3.03 -5.17 -13.22
N LEU A 42 2.32 -5.28 -12.09
CA LEU A 42 2.81 -5.01 -10.75
C LEU A 42 2.65 -6.24 -9.84
N ASP A 43 3.72 -6.55 -9.10
CA ASP A 43 3.71 -7.56 -8.05
C ASP A 43 3.37 -6.94 -6.69
N VAL A 44 3.83 -5.70 -6.46
CA VAL A 44 3.63 -4.97 -5.20
C VAL A 44 3.23 -3.51 -5.47
N LEU A 45 2.22 -3.03 -4.75
CA LEU A 45 1.86 -1.61 -4.66
C LEU A 45 1.99 -1.14 -3.22
N VAL A 46 2.80 -0.10 -3.00
CA VAL A 46 2.86 0.66 -1.75
C VAL A 46 2.10 1.95 -1.98
N ASN A 47 0.91 2.06 -1.39
CA ASN A 47 0.03 3.21 -1.50
C ASN A 47 0.23 4.15 -0.31
N THR A 48 0.85 5.30 -0.53
CA THR A 48 1.10 6.33 0.50
C THR A 48 0.03 7.43 0.52
N GLY A 49 -0.92 7.40 -0.43
CA GLY A 49 -1.87 8.50 -0.64
C GLY A 49 -2.80 8.80 0.54
N GLY A 50 -3.17 7.76 1.31
CA GLY A 50 -4.07 7.91 2.45
C GLY A 50 -3.43 8.54 3.69
N ALA A 51 -2.15 8.26 3.96
CA ALA A 51 -1.45 8.71 5.16
C ALA A 51 -1.20 10.23 5.16
N ALA A 52 -1.06 10.85 4.00
CA ALA A 52 -0.85 12.29 3.86
C ALA A 52 -2.10 13.14 4.16
N GLN A 53 -3.25 12.51 4.41
CA GLN A 53 -4.53 13.19 4.58
C GLN A 53 -4.86 13.40 6.05
N GLU A 54 -5.32 14.60 6.39
CA GLU A 54 -5.73 14.96 7.76
C GLU A 54 -7.19 14.59 8.06
N THR A 55 -8.02 14.42 7.02
CA THR A 55 -9.44 14.11 7.15
C THR A 55 -9.76 12.67 6.79
N PHE A 56 -10.85 12.15 7.35
CA PHE A 56 -11.38 10.83 7.01
C PHE A 56 -11.72 10.75 5.52
N GLU A 57 -12.47 11.71 5.00
CA GLU A 57 -12.94 11.74 3.61
C GLU A 57 -11.79 11.85 2.62
N GLY A 58 -10.82 12.73 2.89
CA GLY A 58 -9.63 12.88 2.05
C GLY A 58 -8.82 11.59 2.01
N ALA A 59 -8.66 10.91 3.15
CA ALA A 59 -7.98 9.62 3.23
C ALA A 59 -8.70 8.53 2.44
N VAL A 60 -10.04 8.44 2.52
CA VAL A 60 -10.84 7.51 1.72
C VAL A 60 -10.63 7.77 0.23
N GLU A 61 -10.81 9.03 -0.21
CA GLU A 61 -10.71 9.39 -1.61
C GLU A 61 -9.32 9.09 -2.17
N SER A 62 -8.28 9.55 -1.49
CA SER A 62 -6.90 9.40 -1.94
C SER A 62 -6.46 7.94 -1.99
N ALA A 63 -6.73 7.17 -0.92
CA ALA A 63 -6.39 5.75 -0.88
C ALA A 63 -7.13 4.96 -1.97
N ALA A 64 -8.43 5.21 -2.15
CA ALA A 64 -9.23 4.55 -3.17
C ALA A 64 -8.80 4.93 -4.59
N ARG A 65 -8.44 6.20 -4.83
CA ARG A 65 -7.97 6.68 -6.14
C ARG A 65 -6.71 5.94 -6.57
N VAL A 66 -5.70 5.84 -5.70
CA VAL A 66 -4.46 5.08 -6.01
C VAL A 66 -4.80 3.62 -6.32
N LEU A 67 -5.62 2.97 -5.49
CA LEU A 67 -6.02 1.59 -5.73
C LEU A 67 -6.71 1.44 -7.09
N GLN A 68 -7.70 2.27 -7.40
CA GLN A 68 -8.44 2.20 -8.67
C GLN A 68 -7.55 2.44 -9.89
N THR A 69 -6.60 3.38 -9.80
CA THR A 69 -5.66 3.68 -10.88
C THR A 69 -4.74 2.50 -11.19
N TYR A 70 -4.22 1.81 -10.16
CA TYR A 70 -3.20 0.77 -10.35
C TYR A 70 -3.74 -0.66 -10.29
N LEU A 71 -4.98 -0.87 -9.86
CA LEU A 71 -5.63 -2.19 -9.83
C LEU A 71 -5.55 -2.94 -11.18
N PRO A 72 -5.72 -2.30 -12.35
CA PRO A 72 -5.58 -2.99 -13.64
C PRO A 72 -4.18 -3.56 -13.91
N LEU A 73 -3.15 -3.00 -13.29
CA LEU A 73 -1.76 -3.47 -13.43
C LEU A 73 -1.39 -4.56 -12.41
N LEU A 74 -2.15 -4.67 -11.32
CA LEU A 74 -1.89 -5.67 -10.27
C LEU A 74 -2.13 -7.07 -10.81
N ARG A 75 -1.12 -7.94 -10.66
CA ARG A 75 -1.29 -9.37 -10.90
C ARG A 75 -2.35 -9.92 -9.95
N ARG A 76 -3.01 -11.02 -10.35
CA ARG A 76 -4.08 -11.67 -9.55
C ARG A 76 -3.65 -12.07 -8.13
N SER A 77 -2.34 -12.15 -7.92
CA SER A 77 -1.64 -12.54 -6.69
C SER A 77 -0.76 -11.40 -6.15
N ALA A 78 -1.07 -10.14 -6.45
CA ALA A 78 -0.24 -9.03 -5.99
C ALA A 78 -0.36 -8.77 -4.47
N VAL A 79 0.64 -8.08 -3.94
CA VAL A 79 0.66 -7.52 -2.58
C VAL A 79 0.36 -6.03 -2.66
N VAL A 80 -0.49 -5.53 -1.77
CA VAL A 80 -0.81 -4.12 -1.62
C VAL A 80 -0.61 -3.72 -0.17
N VAL A 81 0.25 -2.72 0.04
CA VAL A 81 0.52 -2.10 1.32
C VAL A 81 -0.06 -0.69 1.30
N ASN A 82 -1.18 -0.48 1.98
CA ASN A 82 -1.71 0.85 2.20
C ASN A 82 -1.04 1.45 3.44
N VAL A 83 -0.22 2.48 3.25
CA VAL A 83 0.36 3.22 4.37
C VAL A 83 -0.75 4.02 5.04
N SER A 84 -0.86 3.82 6.35
CA SER A 84 -1.86 4.38 7.25
C SER A 84 -1.17 5.15 8.37
N GLY A 85 -1.94 5.93 9.12
CA GLY A 85 -1.45 6.71 10.25
C GLY A 85 -1.57 5.96 11.59
N PRO A 86 -1.36 6.69 12.71
CA PRO A 86 -1.65 6.18 14.05
C PRO A 86 -3.11 5.72 14.15
N ARG A 87 -3.33 4.60 14.82
CA ARG A 87 -4.64 3.92 14.91
C ARG A 87 -5.80 4.83 15.35
N ASP A 88 -5.53 5.75 16.27
CA ASP A 88 -6.56 6.62 16.84
C ASP A 88 -6.92 7.81 15.94
N SER A 89 -6.34 7.90 14.74
CA SER A 89 -6.63 8.93 13.75
C SER A 89 -7.86 8.60 12.89
N PRO A 90 -8.77 9.56 12.63
CA PRO A 90 -9.84 9.41 11.64
C PRO A 90 -9.32 9.04 10.23
N SER A 91 -8.20 9.63 9.78
CA SER A 91 -7.62 9.31 8.48
C SER A 91 -7.10 7.86 8.41
N ALA A 92 -6.52 7.36 9.51
CA ALA A 92 -6.10 5.96 9.59
C ALA A 92 -7.32 5.02 9.53
N ALA A 93 -8.41 5.34 10.24
CA ALA A 93 -9.64 4.56 10.18
C ALA A 93 -10.20 4.49 8.75
N ALA A 94 -10.14 5.57 7.98
CA ALA A 94 -10.52 5.61 6.57
C ALA A 94 -9.68 4.65 5.70
N VAL A 95 -8.34 4.74 5.78
CA VAL A 95 -7.43 3.84 5.04
C VAL A 95 -7.66 2.39 5.41
N ASN A 96 -7.92 2.13 6.69
CA ASN A 96 -8.17 0.81 7.23
C ASN A 96 -9.49 0.22 6.68
N ILE A 97 -10.57 1.01 6.63
CA ILE A 97 -11.84 0.60 6.01
C ILE A 97 -11.63 0.28 4.52
N VAL A 98 -10.97 1.16 3.77
CA VAL A 98 -10.66 0.93 2.34
C VAL A 98 -9.89 -0.37 2.17
N THR A 99 -8.86 -0.60 2.99
CA THR A 99 -8.06 -1.82 2.98
C THR A 99 -8.93 -3.07 3.17
N VAL A 100 -9.79 -3.09 4.20
CA VAL A 100 -10.66 -4.24 4.47
C VAL A 100 -11.62 -4.51 3.31
N GLN A 101 -12.21 -3.47 2.72
CA GLN A 101 -13.16 -3.65 1.61
C GLN A 101 -12.47 -4.18 0.35
N TYR A 102 -11.28 -3.68 0.03
CA TYR A 102 -10.50 -4.19 -1.10
C TYR A 102 -10.00 -5.62 -0.85
N ALA A 103 -9.54 -5.94 0.36
CA ALA A 103 -9.14 -7.30 0.72
C ALA A 103 -10.29 -8.31 0.54
N LYS A 104 -11.53 -7.92 0.89
CA LYS A 104 -12.74 -8.71 0.65
C LYS A 104 -13.08 -8.85 -0.82
N ALA A 105 -12.95 -7.78 -1.61
CA ALA A 105 -13.23 -7.78 -3.05
C ALA A 105 -12.20 -8.59 -3.86
N PHE A 106 -10.94 -8.66 -3.41
CA PHE A 106 -9.83 -9.30 -4.10
C PHE A 106 -9.18 -10.40 -3.24
N PRO A 107 -9.88 -11.52 -2.97
CA PRO A 107 -9.43 -12.54 -2.00
C PRO A 107 -8.17 -13.31 -2.42
N ARG A 108 -7.66 -13.11 -3.63
CA ARG A 108 -6.38 -13.67 -4.12
C ARG A 108 -5.19 -12.71 -3.96
N MET A 109 -5.45 -11.44 -3.69
CA MET A 109 -4.41 -10.45 -3.39
C MET A 109 -4.19 -10.36 -1.88
N ARG A 110 -3.01 -9.91 -1.45
CA ARG A 110 -2.71 -9.61 -0.04
C ARG A 110 -2.76 -8.10 0.15
N ILE A 111 -3.84 -7.59 0.71
CA ILE A 111 -4.09 -6.15 0.82
C ILE A 111 -4.15 -5.80 2.30
N ASN A 112 -3.16 -5.07 2.82
CA ASN A 112 -3.06 -4.74 4.25
C ASN A 112 -2.75 -3.27 4.47
N ALA A 113 -3.16 -2.77 5.63
CA ALA A 113 -2.84 -1.44 6.11
C ALA A 113 -1.61 -1.53 7.01
N VAL A 114 -0.71 -0.56 6.91
CA VAL A 114 0.53 -0.54 7.68
C VAL A 114 0.73 0.87 8.22
N GLU A 115 0.91 1.01 9.54
CA GLU A 115 1.32 2.29 10.14
C GLU A 115 2.61 2.79 9.46
N GLN A 116 2.74 4.10 9.28
CA GLN A 116 3.87 4.73 8.60
C GLN A 116 5.23 4.48 9.30
N ASP A 117 5.76 3.28 9.09
CA ASP A 117 7.04 2.77 9.53
C ASP A 117 7.70 2.04 8.37
N ALA A 118 8.88 2.51 7.95
CA ALA A 118 9.56 1.95 6.78
C ALA A 118 9.90 0.45 6.97
N GLY A 119 10.18 0.02 8.20
CA GLY A 119 10.42 -1.39 8.50
C GLY A 119 9.18 -2.25 8.27
N ALA A 120 8.05 -1.82 8.81
CA ALA A 120 6.78 -2.51 8.66
C ALA A 120 6.32 -2.56 7.21
N VAL A 121 6.43 -1.45 6.47
CA VAL A 121 6.06 -1.40 5.04
C VAL A 121 6.90 -2.39 4.23
N VAL A 122 8.22 -2.41 4.42
CA VAL A 122 9.11 -3.33 3.69
C VAL A 122 8.79 -4.79 4.03
N ARG A 123 8.57 -5.12 5.31
CA ARG A 123 8.18 -6.49 5.70
C ARG A 123 6.86 -6.89 5.06
N MET A 124 5.86 -6.00 5.08
CA MET A 124 4.53 -6.30 4.55
C MET A 124 4.49 -6.33 3.02
N ALA A 125 5.37 -5.60 2.34
CA ALA A 125 5.55 -5.68 0.89
C ALA A 125 6.09 -7.04 0.42
N GLN A 126 6.66 -7.84 1.33
CA GLN A 126 7.31 -9.11 1.04
C GLN A 126 6.48 -10.34 1.46
N VAL A 127 5.24 -10.15 1.92
CA VAL A 127 4.40 -11.28 2.33
C VAL A 127 4.06 -12.18 1.13
N GLY A 128 4.09 -13.49 1.37
CA GLY A 128 3.68 -14.48 0.36
C GLY A 128 2.17 -14.54 0.16
N GLN A 129 1.73 -15.38 -0.79
CA GLN A 129 0.30 -15.59 -1.09
C GLN A 129 -0.51 -16.12 0.10
N ASP A 130 0.14 -16.89 0.97
CA ASP A 130 -0.47 -17.42 2.20
C ASP A 130 -0.44 -16.41 3.36
N GLY A 131 0.07 -15.22 3.10
CA GLY A 131 0.14 -14.13 4.06
C GLY A 131 -1.23 -13.54 4.42
N PRO A 132 -1.25 -12.67 5.44
CA PRO A 132 -2.47 -12.00 5.89
C PRO A 132 -3.04 -11.09 4.81
N THR A 133 -4.35 -10.86 4.87
CA THR A 133 -5.05 -9.87 4.03
C THR A 133 -6.17 -9.24 4.85
N GLY A 134 -6.41 -7.95 4.66
CA GLY A 134 -7.39 -7.18 5.41
C GLY A 134 -7.03 -7.00 6.88
N GLY A 135 -5.74 -6.89 7.22
CA GLY A 135 -5.27 -6.56 8.57
C GLY A 135 -4.56 -5.20 8.65
N TYR A 136 -4.27 -4.76 9.89
CA TYR A 136 -3.44 -3.60 10.19
C TYR A 136 -2.18 -4.02 10.95
N PHE A 137 -1.04 -3.44 10.56
CA PHE A 137 0.28 -3.81 11.05
C PHE A 137 1.10 -2.59 11.41
N ASP A 138 1.89 -2.68 12.46
CA ASP A 138 2.87 -1.66 12.84
C ASP A 138 4.29 -2.26 12.88
N ALA A 139 5.25 -1.52 13.44
CA ALA A 139 6.62 -1.98 13.61
C ALA A 139 6.74 -3.31 14.40
N THR A 140 5.78 -3.59 15.30
CA THR A 140 5.74 -4.76 16.19
C THR A 140 4.96 -5.94 15.62
N GLY A 141 4.08 -5.73 14.64
CA GLY A 141 3.35 -6.79 13.95
C GLY A 141 1.86 -6.49 13.80
N ALA A 142 1.04 -7.55 13.77
CA ALA A 142 -0.41 -7.44 13.59
C ALA A 142 -1.06 -6.75 14.79
N ARG A 143 -2.01 -5.86 14.53
CA ARG A 143 -2.75 -5.12 15.55
C ARG A 143 -4.26 -5.33 15.38
N PRO A 144 -5.03 -5.34 16.47
CA PRO A 144 -6.48 -5.33 16.37
C PRO A 144 -6.96 -3.99 15.81
N TRP A 145 -8.14 -4.02 15.18
CA TRP A 145 -8.89 -2.83 14.76
C TRP A 145 -9.37 -2.04 15.95
#